data_AF-A0A924DBK0-F1
#
_entry.id   AF-A0A924DBK0-F1
#
_cell.length_a   1.000
_cell.length_b   1.000
_cell.length_c   1.000
_cell.angle_alpha   90.00
_cell.angle_beta   90.00
_cell.angle_gamma   90.00
#
_symmetry.space_group_name_H-M   'P 1'
#
loop_
_entity.id
_entity.type
_entity.pdbx_description
1 polymer ?
#
loop_
_entity_poly.entity_id
_entity_poly.type
_entity_poly.pdbx_seq_one_letter_code
_entity_poly.pdbx_strand_id
1 'polypeptide(L)'
;MTKKYSEGDRIQIVTRKALADDVKSGLYYEHFGGLQGTVQKLYESGEVAIEVENEALDEVVSARHTEIQNAMKDKWLNSLSEEAKGRLTEQERDFQLRYTVLVHEKDLTDATGKAPAPRLTSDELASREEAELAKRKG
;
A
#
# COMPACT_ATOMS: atom_id res chain seq x y z
N MET A 1 25.13 -10.80 -7.58
CA MET A 1 24.62 -9.53 -8.13
C MET A 1 23.34 -9.24 -7.39
N THR A 2 23.33 -8.23 -6.53
CA THR A 2 22.13 -7.85 -5.75
C THR A 2 21.12 -7.24 -6.71
N LYS A 3 19.98 -7.88 -6.90
CA LYS A 3 18.89 -7.32 -7.71
C LYS A 3 18.47 -5.99 -7.07
N LYS A 4 18.45 -4.92 -7.85
CA LYS A 4 18.00 -3.61 -7.39
C LYS A 4 16.49 -3.55 -7.65
N TYR A 5 15.70 -3.44 -6.58
CA TYR A 5 14.25 -3.28 -6.67
C TYR A 5 13.88 -1.89 -7.21
N SER A 6 12.73 -1.79 -7.87
CA SER A 6 12.11 -0.55 -8.34
C SER A 6 10.68 -0.38 -7.84
N GLU A 7 10.18 0.85 -7.86
CA GLU A 7 8.75 1.12 -7.61
C GLU A 7 7.88 0.38 -8.61
N GLY A 8 6.77 -0.18 -8.13
CA GLY A 8 5.91 -1.07 -8.91
C GLY A 8 6.35 -2.54 -8.92
N ASP A 9 7.54 -2.89 -8.41
CA ASP A 9 7.96 -4.29 -8.31
C ASP A 9 7.09 -5.03 -7.30
N ARG A 10 6.61 -6.22 -7.69
CA ARG A 10 5.94 -7.15 -6.79
C ARG A 10 6.97 -8.01 -6.06
N ILE A 11 6.97 -7.94 -4.74
CA ILE A 11 7.95 -8.59 -3.87
C ILE A 11 7.27 -9.40 -2.77
N GLN A 12 8.05 -10.21 -2.09
CA GLN A 12 7.66 -10.94 -0.90
C GLN A 12 8.67 -10.69 0.22
N ILE A 13 8.18 -10.50 1.43
CA ILE A 13 9.02 -10.35 2.62
C ILE A 13 9.52 -11.74 3.03
N VAL A 14 10.84 -11.87 3.26
CA VAL A 14 11.49 -13.12 3.63
C VAL A 14 11.02 -13.58 5.01
N THR A 15 10.63 -14.85 5.13
CA THR A 15 10.29 -15.45 6.42
C THR A 15 11.57 -15.79 7.20
N ARG A 16 11.82 -15.07 8.29
CA ARG A 16 12.90 -15.33 9.25
C ARG A 16 12.49 -15.00 10.68
N LYS A 17 13.31 -15.44 11.65
CA LYS A 17 13.16 -15.00 13.04
C LYS A 17 13.56 -13.53 13.19
N ALA A 18 12.89 -12.82 14.07
CA ALA A 18 13.28 -11.46 14.44
C ALA A 18 14.59 -11.49 15.24
N LEU A 19 15.52 -10.61 14.88
CA LEU A 19 16.78 -10.37 15.56
C LEU A 19 16.63 -9.18 16.51
N ALA A 20 17.58 -9.02 17.43
CA ALA A 20 17.58 -7.90 18.38
C ALA A 20 17.60 -6.52 17.69
N ASP A 21 18.24 -6.42 16.53
CA ASP A 21 18.30 -5.17 15.76
C ASP A 21 17.00 -4.87 15.01
N ASP A 22 16.18 -5.88 14.71
CA ASP A 22 14.85 -5.67 14.12
C ASP A 22 13.89 -5.07 15.13
N VAL A 23 13.96 -5.51 16.39
CA VAL A 23 13.17 -4.95 17.49
C VAL A 23 13.50 -3.47 17.71
N LYS A 24 14.77 -3.09 17.52
CA LYS A 24 15.22 -1.70 17.64
C LYS A 24 14.81 -0.84 16.46
N SER A 25 14.92 -1.37 15.24
CA SER A 25 14.64 -0.61 14.01
C SER A 25 13.14 -0.57 13.67
N GLY A 26 12.37 -1.57 14.08
CA GLY A 26 10.97 -1.73 13.70
C GLY A 26 10.76 -2.11 12.22
N LEU A 27 11.84 -2.45 11.50
CA LEU A 27 11.79 -2.74 10.06
C LEU A 27 11.48 -4.21 9.74
N TYR A 28 11.40 -5.07 10.76
CA TYR A 28 10.97 -6.45 10.59
C TYR A 28 10.27 -6.97 11.84
N TYR A 29 9.11 -7.58 11.63
CA TYR A 29 8.41 -8.39 12.62
C TYR A 29 8.12 -9.76 12.02
N GLU A 30 8.10 -10.81 12.83
CA GLU A 30 7.95 -12.18 12.29
C GLU A 30 6.65 -12.38 11.50
N HIS A 31 5.58 -11.68 11.85
CA HIS A 31 4.29 -11.72 11.14
C HIS A 31 4.33 -10.99 9.78
N PHE A 32 5.41 -10.27 9.46
CA PHE A 32 5.62 -9.74 8.11
C PHE A 32 6.15 -10.82 7.16
N GLY A 33 6.83 -11.84 7.69
CA GLY A 33 7.43 -12.90 6.88
C GLY A 33 6.37 -13.61 6.03
N GLY A 34 6.59 -13.63 4.71
CA GLY A 34 5.68 -14.25 3.74
C GLY A 34 4.64 -13.31 3.14
N LEU A 35 4.46 -12.11 3.67
CA LEU A 35 3.56 -11.12 3.07
C LEU A 35 4.06 -10.72 1.67
N GLN A 36 3.14 -10.68 0.71
CA GLN A 36 3.39 -10.24 -0.66
C GLN A 36 2.82 -8.84 -0.87
N GLY A 37 3.48 -8.05 -1.71
CA GLY A 37 3.10 -6.66 -1.92
C GLY A 37 3.84 -6.00 -3.07
N THR A 38 3.51 -4.74 -3.30
CA THR A 38 4.12 -3.91 -4.35
C THR A 38 4.96 -2.81 -3.71
N VAL A 39 6.15 -2.59 -4.25
CA VAL A 39 7.03 -1.49 -3.82
C VAL A 39 6.37 -0.17 -4.19
N GLN A 40 6.06 0.63 -3.16
CA GLN A 40 5.51 1.97 -3.31
C GLN A 40 6.60 3.03 -3.39
N LYS A 41 7.68 2.83 -2.62
CA LYS A 41 8.79 3.78 -2.56
C LYS A 41 10.04 3.10 -2.02
N LEU A 42 11.20 3.49 -2.56
CA LEU A 42 12.51 3.15 -2.01
C LEU A 42 13.15 4.39 -1.38
N TYR A 43 13.76 4.21 -0.21
CA TYR A 43 14.50 5.25 0.49
C TYR A 43 16.01 5.02 0.39
N GLU A 44 16.79 6.10 0.40
CA GLU A 44 18.26 6.04 0.27
C GLU A 44 18.95 5.25 1.40
N SER A 45 18.26 5.12 2.54
CA SER A 45 18.66 4.33 3.72
C SER A 45 18.58 2.80 3.51
N GLY A 46 18.04 2.33 2.38
CA GLY A 46 17.77 0.91 2.13
C GLY A 46 16.42 0.43 2.69
N GLU A 47 15.60 1.35 3.19
CA GLU A 47 14.21 1.10 3.59
C GLU A 47 13.30 1.10 2.35
N VAL A 48 12.27 0.26 2.38
CA VAL A 48 11.33 0.07 1.28
C VAL A 48 9.91 0.08 1.84
N ALA A 49 9.07 0.96 1.32
CA ALA A 49 7.65 0.98 1.63
C ALA A 49 6.92 0.02 0.69
N ILE A 50 6.18 -0.92 1.28
CA ILE A 50 5.49 -1.98 0.55
C ILE A 50 4.01 -1.86 0.86
N GLU A 51 3.20 -1.73 -0.18
CA GLU A 51 1.78 -1.95 -0.07
C GLU A 51 1.51 -3.45 -0.08
N VAL A 52 1.07 -3.98 1.06
CA VAL A 52 0.74 -5.39 1.23
C VAL A 52 -0.57 -5.71 0.54
N GLU A 53 -0.59 -6.83 -0.17
CA GLU A 53 -1.80 -7.37 -0.78
C GLU A 53 -2.78 -7.82 0.31
N ASN A 54 -4.04 -7.41 0.20
CA ASN A 54 -5.05 -7.76 1.20
C ASN A 54 -5.27 -9.28 1.33
N GLU A 55 -5.00 -10.03 0.27
CA GLU A 55 -5.04 -11.50 0.23
C GLU A 55 -3.85 -12.17 0.94
N ALA A 56 -2.76 -11.43 1.15
CA ALA A 56 -1.60 -11.90 1.91
C ALA A 56 -1.75 -11.70 3.42
N LEU A 57 -2.67 -10.82 3.84
CA LEU A 57 -2.97 -10.57 5.25
C LEU A 57 -3.74 -11.75 5.85
N ASP A 58 -3.55 -12.00 7.15
CA ASP A 58 -4.42 -12.90 7.89
C ASP A 58 -5.84 -12.36 7.97
N GLU A 59 -6.81 -13.27 8.12
CA GLU A 59 -8.24 -12.94 8.10
C GLU A 59 -8.62 -11.86 9.12
N VAL A 60 -8.00 -11.88 10.31
CA VAL A 60 -8.31 -10.94 11.39
C VAL A 60 -7.80 -9.54 11.03
N VAL A 61 -6.56 -9.42 10.56
CA VAL A 61 -5.99 -8.13 10.14
C VAL A 61 -6.72 -7.59 8.90
N SER A 62 -7.02 -8.44 7.93
CA SER A 62 -7.77 -8.07 6.72
C SER A 62 -9.19 -7.57 7.04
N ALA A 63 -9.91 -8.26 7.93
CA ALA A 63 -11.23 -7.83 8.39
C ALA A 63 -11.16 -6.48 9.12
N ARG A 64 -10.17 -6.31 10.02
CA ARG A 64 -9.99 -5.06 10.76
C ARG A 64 -9.63 -3.90 9.83
N HIS A 65 -8.78 -4.12 8.85
CA HIS A 65 -8.42 -3.13 7.83
C HIS A 65 -9.64 -2.67 7.04
N THR A 66 -10.47 -3.64 6.61
CA THR A 66 -11.73 -3.38 5.89
C THR A 66 -12.73 -2.59 6.74
N GLU A 67 -12.88 -2.93 8.02
CA GLU A 67 -13.75 -2.20 8.95
C GLU A 67 -13.32 -0.73 9.08
N ILE A 68 -12.03 -0.48 9.27
CA ILE A 68 -11.47 0.87 9.38
C ILE A 68 -11.65 1.65 8.07
N GLN A 69 -11.39 1.01 6.93
CA GLN A 69 -11.60 1.61 5.61
C GLN A 69 -13.04 2.07 5.43
N ASN A 70 -14.02 1.22 5.74
CA ASN A 70 -15.43 1.55 5.62
C ASN A 70 -15.82 2.70 6.57
N ALA A 71 -15.37 2.65 7.83
CA ALA A 71 -15.64 3.72 8.79
C ALA A 71 -15.05 5.08 8.35
N MET A 72 -13.84 5.07 7.77
CA MET A 72 -13.23 6.29 7.22
C MET A 72 -13.95 6.78 5.97
N LYS A 73 -14.32 5.87 5.06
CA LYS A 73 -15.11 6.17 3.86
C LYS A 73 -16.44 6.83 4.23
N ASP A 74 -17.17 6.24 5.17
CA ASP A 74 -18.46 6.75 5.62
C ASP A 74 -18.30 8.12 6.27
N LYS A 75 -17.31 8.28 7.15
CA LYS A 75 -17.02 9.57 7.78
C LYS A 75 -16.68 10.65 6.74
N TRP A 76 -15.88 10.31 5.72
CA TRP A 76 -15.52 11.21 4.64
C TRP A 76 -16.73 11.56 3.76
N LEU A 77 -17.51 10.58 3.32
CA LEU A 77 -18.71 10.84 2.54
C LEU A 77 -19.71 11.71 3.32
N ASN A 78 -19.91 11.43 4.61
CA ASN A 78 -20.83 12.18 5.45
C ASN A 78 -20.36 13.62 5.76
N SER A 79 -19.08 13.96 5.56
CA SER A 79 -18.61 15.33 5.69
C SER A 79 -18.88 16.20 4.45
N LEU A 80 -19.24 15.59 3.32
CA LEU A 80 -19.56 16.27 2.08
C LEU A 80 -21.04 16.66 2.01
N SER A 81 -21.33 17.81 1.38
CA SER A 81 -22.71 18.18 1.02
C SER A 81 -23.27 17.24 -0.05
N GLU A 82 -24.59 17.15 -0.19
CA GLU A 82 -25.23 16.32 -1.23
C GLU A 82 -24.81 16.75 -2.65
N GLU A 83 -24.62 18.06 -2.87
CA GLU A 83 -24.09 18.59 -4.13
C GLU A 83 -22.65 18.11 -4.39
N ALA A 84 -21.79 18.16 -3.36
CA ALA A 84 -20.41 17.68 -3.46
C ALA A 84 -20.35 16.17 -3.69
N LYS A 85 -21.18 15.39 -2.98
CA LYS A 85 -21.34 13.95 -3.20
C LYS A 85 -21.75 13.66 -4.64
N GLY A 86 -22.67 14.44 -5.21
CA GLY A 86 -23.13 14.27 -6.61
C GLY A 86 -22.03 14.48 -7.66
N ARG A 87 -20.98 15.25 -7.33
CA ARG A 87 -19.85 15.55 -8.23
C ARG A 87 -18.72 14.51 -8.18
N LEU A 88 -18.75 13.57 -7.23
CA LEU A 88 -17.74 12.51 -7.14
C LEU A 88 -17.90 11.51 -8.27
N THR A 89 -16.79 11.24 -8.97
CA THR A 89 -16.65 10.13 -9.92
C THR A 89 -16.70 8.78 -9.21
N GLU A 90 -16.93 7.70 -9.96
CA GLU A 90 -16.91 6.34 -9.40
C GLU A 90 -15.57 6.01 -8.73
N GLN A 91 -14.46 6.49 -9.29
CA GLN A 91 -13.11 6.32 -8.72
C GLN A 91 -12.91 7.14 -7.45
N GLU A 92 -13.40 8.39 -7.39
CA GLU A 92 -13.33 9.17 -6.14
C GLU A 92 -14.19 8.55 -5.03
N ARG A 93 -15.26 7.83 -5.39
CA ARG A 93 -16.05 7.04 -4.42
C ARG A 93 -15.36 5.76 -4.00
N ASP A 94 -14.38 5.27 -4.77
CA ASP A 94 -13.62 4.07 -4.45
C ASP A 94 -12.52 4.39 -3.43
N PHE A 95 -12.96 4.58 -2.19
CA PHE A 95 -12.09 4.79 -1.05
C PHE A 95 -11.43 3.47 -0.65
N GLN A 96 -10.14 3.33 -0.93
CA GLN A 96 -9.31 2.18 -0.58
C GLN A 96 -8.16 2.62 0.32
N LEU A 97 -8.05 2.02 1.51
CA LEU A 97 -6.90 2.20 2.38
C LEU A 97 -5.79 1.25 1.95
N ARG A 98 -4.58 1.78 1.86
CA ARG A 98 -3.38 0.96 1.68
C ARG A 98 -2.91 0.42 3.02
N TYR A 99 -2.64 -0.88 3.07
CA TYR A 99 -1.89 -1.48 4.17
C TYR A 99 -0.41 -1.41 3.82
N THR A 100 0.28 -0.35 4.25
CA THR A 100 1.71 -0.15 3.91
C THR A 100 2.58 -0.51 5.10
N VAL A 101 3.61 -1.32 4.86
CA VAL A 101 4.66 -1.64 5.84
C VAL A 101 5.99 -1.09 5.35
N LEU A 102 6.87 -0.73 6.29
CA LEU A 102 8.24 -0.31 6.01
C LEU A 102 9.19 -1.43 6.41
N VAL A 103 10.02 -1.89 5.48
CA VAL A 103 11.01 -2.95 5.73
C VAL A 103 12.35 -2.65 5.09
N HIS A 104 13.37 -3.45 5.39
CA HIS A 104 14.67 -3.32 4.76
C HIS A 104 14.74 -4.09 3.43
N GLU A 105 15.40 -3.53 2.41
CA GLU A 105 15.59 -4.17 1.09
C GLU A 105 16.20 -5.58 1.14
N LYS A 106 17.01 -5.88 2.18
CA LYS A 106 17.68 -7.18 2.36
C LYS A 106 16.69 -8.30 2.72
N ASP A 107 15.51 -7.94 3.20
CA ASP A 107 14.46 -8.86 3.62
C ASP A 107 13.42 -9.08 2.52
N LEU A 108 13.78 -8.76 1.27
CA LEU A 108 12.91 -8.91 0.11
C LEU A 108 13.39 -10.01 -0.83
N THR A 109 12.43 -10.70 -1.43
CA THR A 109 12.60 -11.58 -2.57
C THR A 109 11.54 -11.31 -3.61
N ASP A 110 11.74 -11.81 -4.83
CA ASP A 110 10.71 -11.77 -5.87
C ASP A 110 9.47 -12.56 -5.43
N ALA A 111 8.29 -11.96 -5.59
CA ALA A 111 7.03 -12.65 -5.31
C ALA A 111 6.77 -13.76 -6.34
N THR A 112 6.31 -14.91 -5.87
CA THR A 112 5.83 -16.00 -6.74
C THR A 112 4.30 -15.97 -6.86
N GLY A 113 3.76 -16.47 -7.98
CA GLY A 113 2.31 -16.57 -8.21
C GLY A 113 1.73 -15.44 -9.07
N LYS A 114 0.42 -15.49 -9.29
CA LYS A 114 -0.29 -14.51 -10.14
C LYS A 114 -0.42 -13.20 -9.36
N ALA A 115 0.12 -12.12 -9.92
CA ALA A 115 -0.05 -10.79 -9.35
C ALA A 115 -1.53 -10.37 -9.39
N PRO A 116 -2.06 -9.75 -8.32
CA PRO A 116 -3.29 -8.99 -8.43
C PRO A 116 -3.10 -7.82 -9.41
N ALA A 117 -4.20 -7.23 -9.87
CA ALA A 117 -4.11 -6.08 -10.76
C ALA A 117 -3.27 -4.97 -10.09
N PRO A 118 -2.23 -4.44 -10.76
CA PRO A 118 -1.36 -3.44 -10.16
C PRO A 118 -2.19 -2.19 -9.83
N ARG A 119 -2.05 -1.72 -8.58
CA ARG A 119 -2.55 -0.41 -8.18
C ARG A 119 -1.54 0.65 -8.60
N LEU A 120 -2.03 1.85 -8.89
CA LEU A 120 -1.18 2.99 -9.19
C LEU A 120 -0.28 3.29 -8.00
N THR A 121 0.98 3.56 -8.29
CA THR A 121 1.96 4.08 -7.32
C THR A 121 1.53 5.45 -6.80
N SER A 122 2.18 5.91 -5.73
CA SER A 122 1.90 7.22 -5.15
C SER A 122 2.12 8.36 -6.16
N ASP A 123 3.16 8.29 -6.98
CA ASP A 123 3.47 9.30 -7.99
C ASP A 123 2.49 9.27 -9.17
N GLU A 124 2.06 8.08 -9.59
CA GLU A 124 1.02 7.92 -10.61
C GLU A 124 -0.33 8.46 -10.13
N LEU A 125 -0.68 8.26 -8.86
CA LEU A 125 -1.90 8.81 -8.26
C LEU A 125 -1.86 10.34 -8.22
N ALA A 126 -0.76 10.92 -7.75
CA ALA A 126 -0.59 12.37 -7.69
C ALA A 126 -0.67 13.01 -9.09
N SER A 127 0.05 12.45 -10.06
CA SER A 127 0.06 12.94 -11.45
C SER A 127 -1.34 12.89 -12.08
N ARG A 128 -2.11 11.85 -11.75
CA ARG A 128 -3.46 11.66 -12.28
C ARG A 128 -4.48 12.59 -11.62
N GLU A 129 -4.35 12.84 -10.32
CA GLU A 129 -5.18 13.81 -9.59
C GLU A 129 -4.97 15.23 -10.14
N GLU A 130 -3.72 15.63 -10.38
CA GLU A 130 -3.41 16.94 -11.00
C GLU A 130 -4.05 17.08 -12.39
N ALA A 131 -4.00 16.04 -13.21
CA ALA A 131 -4.60 16.04 -14.54
C ALA A 131 -6.14 16.18 -14.50
N GLU A 132 -6.82 15.54 -13.55
CA GLU A 132 -8.27 15.67 -13.37
C GLU A 132 -8.66 17.05 -12.82
N LEU A 133 -7.89 17.60 -11.88
CA LEU A 133 -8.11 18.96 -11.38
C LEU A 133 -7.95 20.01 -12.49
N ALA A 134 -7.00 19.80 -13.41
CA ALA A 134 -6.82 20.67 -14.57
C ALA A 134 -8.05 20.64 -15.50
N LYS A 135 -8.63 19.46 -15.76
CA LYS A 135 -9.85 19.32 -16.57
C LYS A 135 -11.08 19.99 -15.97
N ARG A 136 -11.17 20.07 -14.63
CA ARG A 136 -12.30 20.71 -13.92
C ARG A 136 -12.18 22.23 -13.84
N LYS A 137 -10.98 22.78 -14.05
CA LYS A 137 -10.70 24.23 -14.01
C LYS A 137 -10.78 24.90 -15.40
N GLY A 138 -10.75 24.12 -16.48
CA GLY A 138 -10.97 24.58 -17.86
C GLY A 138 -12.40 24.42 -18.30
#